data_AF-A0A2V7KQJ3-F1
#
_entry.id   AF-A0A2V7KQJ3-F1
#
_cell.length_a   1.000
_cell.length_b   1.000
_cell.length_c   1.000
_cell.angle_alpha   90.00
_cell.angle_beta   90.00
_cell.angle_gamma   90.00
#
_symmetry.space_group_name_H-M   'P 1'
#
loop_
_entity.id
_entity.type
_entity.pdbx_description
1 polymer ?
#
loop_
_entity_poly.entity_id
_entity_poly.type
_entity_poly.pdbx_seq_one_letter_code
_entity_poly.pdbx_strand_id
1 'polypeptide(L)'
;MRPLALVTVLALCGLLSSARGQISAPEDGYDLWLRYARVADTARLAEYRSAISELVLTSGEPTMQSARDELALGLNGLLGRPVPVADAPTRDGTLVVGTPANSPTIASLPLAAALRDAGPEGFVIRALPVRGHHAIVVAANRDIGVLYGVFHLLRLLQTDEPLTGLDVVSAPRYGLRLLNHWDNLDGTVERGYAGASLWEWARLPDSISPRYRDYARANASIGINGTVLTNVNANSAVLTPAYLVKVAAIARVFRPYGIKVYLTARFRAPIEIGGLPTADPLDARVRAWWAVKADEIYRAIPNFGGFVVKANS
;
A
#
# COMPACT_ATOMS: atom_id res chain seq x y z
N MET A 1 35.16 -77.27 -24.50
CA MET A 1 33.79 -77.06 -25.03
C MET A 1 33.17 -75.87 -24.32
N ARG A 2 32.89 -74.81 -25.10
CA ARG A 2 32.03 -73.63 -24.85
C ARG A 2 32.30 -72.71 -23.62
N PRO A 3 32.63 -71.43 -23.85
CA PRO A 3 32.64 -70.39 -22.83
C PRO A 3 31.25 -69.75 -22.67
N LEU A 4 30.86 -69.36 -21.45
CA LEU A 4 29.76 -68.43 -21.22
C LEU A 4 30.33 -67.00 -21.14
N ALA A 5 29.89 -66.17 -22.08
CA ALA A 5 30.17 -64.75 -22.13
C ALA A 5 29.33 -64.00 -21.08
N LEU A 6 29.99 -63.22 -20.22
CA LEU A 6 29.35 -62.19 -19.41
C LEU A 6 29.65 -60.84 -20.08
N VAL A 7 28.69 -60.34 -20.85
CA VAL A 7 28.75 -59.01 -21.46
C VAL A 7 28.20 -58.03 -20.43
N THR A 8 29.10 -57.29 -19.78
CA THR A 8 28.73 -56.15 -18.93
C THR A 8 28.52 -54.93 -19.83
N VAL A 9 27.27 -54.56 -20.10
CA VAL A 9 26.91 -53.30 -20.76
C VAL A 9 27.01 -52.17 -19.74
N LEU A 10 28.03 -51.32 -19.86
CA LEU A 10 28.08 -50.03 -19.17
C LEU A 10 27.05 -49.09 -19.84
N ALA A 11 25.94 -48.82 -19.15
CA ALA A 11 25.01 -47.77 -19.53
C ALA A 11 25.50 -46.41 -19.00
N LEU A 12 26.07 -45.60 -19.89
CA LEU A 12 26.44 -44.22 -19.66
C LEU A 12 25.17 -43.34 -19.77
N CYS A 13 24.39 -43.23 -18.69
CA CYS A 13 23.28 -42.28 -18.63
C CYS A 13 23.80 -40.90 -18.18
N GLY A 14 23.91 -39.99 -19.15
CA GLY A 14 24.33 -38.62 -18.95
C GLY A 14 23.45 -37.86 -17.96
N LEU A 15 24.11 -37.10 -17.09
CA LEU A 15 23.52 -36.06 -16.24
C LEU A 15 22.92 -34.96 -17.12
N LEU A 16 21.67 -35.12 -17.54
CA LEU A 16 20.83 -34.00 -17.95
C LEU A 16 20.42 -33.26 -16.67
N SER A 17 21.27 -32.32 -16.24
CA SER A 17 20.89 -31.26 -15.31
C SER A 17 19.75 -30.48 -15.95
N SER A 18 18.53 -30.88 -15.62
CA SER A 18 17.33 -30.13 -15.94
C SER A 18 17.41 -28.82 -15.19
N ALA A 19 17.77 -27.74 -15.91
CA ALA A 19 17.45 -26.40 -15.49
C ALA A 19 15.92 -26.35 -15.32
N ARG A 20 15.46 -26.59 -14.10
CA ARG A 20 14.09 -26.28 -13.70
C ARG A 20 13.98 -24.76 -13.76
N GLY A 21 13.68 -24.24 -14.95
CA GLY A 21 13.10 -22.92 -15.07
C GLY A 21 11.92 -22.89 -14.11
N GLN A 22 11.97 -21.98 -13.14
CA GLN A 22 10.83 -21.69 -12.29
C GLN A 22 9.71 -21.25 -13.23
N ILE A 23 8.77 -22.14 -13.52
CA ILE A 23 7.56 -21.80 -14.25
C ILE A 23 6.82 -20.84 -13.31
N SER A 24 6.83 -19.55 -13.64
CA SER A 24 5.99 -18.57 -12.96
C SER A 24 4.55 -19.06 -13.06
N ALA A 25 3.80 -18.99 -11.96
CA ALA A 25 2.37 -19.28 -12.00
C ALA A 25 1.71 -18.43 -13.12
N PRO A 26 0.68 -18.94 -13.80
CA PRO A 26 -0.01 -18.18 -14.83
C PRO A 26 -0.53 -16.86 -14.24
N GLU A 27 -0.24 -15.75 -14.93
CA GLU A 27 -0.65 -14.40 -14.52
C GLU A 27 -2.17 -14.23 -14.71
N ASP A 28 -2.90 -13.94 -13.65
CA ASP A 28 -4.35 -13.71 -13.65
C ASP A 28 -4.72 -12.21 -13.48
N GLY A 29 -3.71 -11.36 -13.30
CA GLY A 29 -3.86 -9.91 -13.14
C GLY A 29 -4.21 -9.43 -11.73
N TYR A 30 -4.33 -10.33 -10.74
CA TYR A 30 -4.70 -9.96 -9.37
C TYR A 30 -3.75 -8.93 -8.74
N ASP A 31 -2.44 -9.09 -8.95
CA ASP A 31 -1.40 -8.26 -8.36
C ASP A 31 -1.20 -6.90 -9.06
N LEU A 32 -1.92 -6.66 -10.17
CA LEU A 32 -1.81 -5.46 -10.99
C LEU A 32 -0.33 -5.18 -11.38
N TRP A 33 0.24 -4.07 -10.92
CA TRP A 33 1.62 -3.66 -11.18
C TRP A 33 2.59 -4.01 -10.04
N LEU A 34 2.12 -4.60 -8.93
CA LEU A 34 2.95 -5.00 -7.78
C LEU A 34 3.33 -6.48 -7.85
N ARG A 35 3.76 -6.91 -9.05
CA ARG A 35 4.02 -8.33 -9.37
C ARG A 35 5.22 -8.89 -8.62
N TYR A 36 6.21 -8.04 -8.30
CA TYR A 36 7.46 -8.44 -7.64
C TYR A 36 8.12 -9.68 -8.26
N ALA A 37 7.99 -9.83 -9.57
CA ALA A 37 8.67 -10.88 -10.31
C ALA A 37 10.18 -10.69 -10.18
N ARG A 38 10.92 -11.80 -10.08
CA ARG A 38 12.38 -11.76 -9.98
C ARG A 38 12.96 -10.98 -11.15
N VAL A 39 13.91 -10.09 -10.85
CA VAL A 39 14.63 -9.30 -11.86
C VAL A 39 15.32 -10.23 -12.84
N ALA A 40 15.01 -10.07 -14.12
CA ALA A 40 15.43 -10.98 -15.19
C ALA A 40 16.87 -10.70 -15.64
N ASP A 41 17.26 -9.42 -15.69
CA ASP A 41 18.64 -9.03 -16.00
C ASP A 41 19.58 -9.48 -14.86
N THR A 42 20.55 -10.33 -15.20
CA THR A 42 21.44 -10.95 -14.21
C THR A 42 22.46 -9.96 -13.63
N ALA A 43 22.89 -8.97 -14.40
CA ALA A 43 23.80 -7.93 -13.94
C ALA A 43 23.06 -6.98 -12.99
N ARG A 44 21.84 -6.57 -13.34
CA ARG A 44 21.00 -5.74 -12.48
C ARG A 44 20.61 -6.45 -11.20
N LEU A 45 20.24 -7.73 -11.29
CA LEU A 45 19.94 -8.55 -10.11
C LEU A 45 21.17 -8.67 -9.18
N ALA A 46 22.38 -8.80 -9.74
CA ALA A 46 23.61 -8.84 -8.94
C ALA A 46 23.88 -7.51 -8.24
N GLU A 47 23.71 -6.38 -8.93
CA GLU A 47 23.78 -5.04 -8.32
C GLU A 47 22.81 -4.90 -7.16
N TYR A 48 21.52 -5.19 -7.37
CA TYR A 48 20.50 -5.07 -6.33
C TYR A 48 20.78 -5.95 -5.12
N ARG A 49 21.22 -7.20 -5.36
CA ARG A 49 21.60 -8.12 -4.27
C ARG A 49 22.81 -7.63 -3.48
N SER A 50 23.74 -6.92 -4.12
CA SER A 50 24.88 -6.31 -3.43
C SER A 50 24.47 -5.07 -2.65
N ALA A 51 23.61 -4.23 -3.23
CA ALA A 51 23.18 -2.96 -2.65
C ALA A 51 22.11 -3.12 -1.55
N ILE A 52 21.39 -4.25 -1.53
CA ILE A 52 20.32 -4.58 -0.59
C ILE A 52 20.54 -6.01 -0.07
N SER A 53 21.42 -6.13 0.93
CA SER A 53 21.84 -7.35 1.60
C SER A 53 21.27 -7.48 3.02
N GLU A 54 20.80 -6.38 3.61
CA GLU A 54 20.27 -6.28 4.97
C GLU A 54 19.22 -5.16 5.05
N LEU A 55 18.18 -5.30 5.87
CA LEU A 55 17.14 -4.29 6.10
C LEU A 55 17.17 -3.80 7.56
N VAL A 56 17.25 -2.48 7.75
CA VAL A 56 17.11 -1.82 9.04
C VAL A 56 15.87 -0.93 9.03
N LEU A 57 14.84 -1.41 9.72
CA LEU A 57 13.59 -0.71 9.98
C LEU A 57 13.15 -1.16 11.37
N THR A 58 13.09 -0.26 12.35
CA THR A 58 12.91 -0.62 13.78
C THR A 58 11.55 -0.22 14.36
N SER A 59 10.84 0.73 13.72
CA SER A 59 9.52 1.15 14.18
C SER A 59 8.46 0.04 14.05
N GLY A 60 7.60 -0.05 15.08
CA GLY A 60 6.43 -0.94 15.12
C GLY A 60 5.10 -0.23 14.85
N GLU A 61 5.12 1.05 14.47
CA GLU A 61 3.90 1.80 14.10
C GLU A 61 3.18 1.12 12.93
N PRO A 62 1.83 1.13 12.85
CA PRO A 62 1.09 0.35 11.85
C PRO A 62 1.49 0.62 10.39
N THR A 63 1.76 1.88 10.05
CA THR A 63 2.23 2.26 8.70
C THR A 63 3.65 1.76 8.44
N MET A 64 4.52 1.81 9.44
CA MET A 64 5.89 1.28 9.34
C MET A 64 5.90 -0.24 9.23
N GLN A 65 4.97 -0.93 9.90
CA GLN A 65 4.77 -2.37 9.71
C GLN A 65 4.31 -2.68 8.29
N SER A 66 3.39 -1.89 7.72
CA SER A 66 2.98 -2.05 6.32
C SER A 66 4.14 -1.85 5.35
N ALA A 67 5.00 -0.86 5.61
CA ALA A 67 6.22 -0.63 4.82
C ALA A 67 7.21 -1.80 4.93
N ARG A 68 7.38 -2.37 6.14
CA ARG A 68 8.21 -3.56 6.36
C ARG A 68 7.67 -4.78 5.61
N ASP A 69 6.37 -5.05 5.73
CA ASP A 69 5.72 -6.17 5.06
C ASP A 69 5.87 -6.05 3.53
N GLU A 70 5.70 -4.85 2.99
CA GLU A 70 5.83 -4.60 1.55
C GLU A 70 7.28 -4.78 1.07
N LEU A 71 8.27 -4.30 1.83
CA LEU A 71 9.68 -4.57 1.54
C LEU A 71 10.00 -6.07 1.60
N ALA A 72 9.50 -6.78 2.62
CA ALA A 72 9.74 -8.20 2.76
C ALA A 72 9.17 -8.98 1.56
N LEU A 73 7.93 -8.67 1.16
CA LEU A 73 7.28 -9.27 -0.01
C LEU A 73 8.03 -8.91 -1.30
N GLY A 74 8.25 -7.62 -1.53
CA GLY A 74 8.82 -7.09 -2.76
C GLY A 74 10.26 -7.51 -2.98
N LEU A 75 11.12 -7.36 -1.97
CA LEU A 75 12.53 -7.74 -2.06
C LEU A 75 12.70 -9.25 -2.18
N ASN A 76 11.88 -10.06 -1.49
CA ASN A 76 11.95 -11.51 -1.62
C ASN A 76 11.65 -11.97 -3.06
N GLY A 77 10.63 -11.38 -3.69
CA GLY A 77 10.29 -11.64 -5.09
C GLY A 77 11.37 -11.13 -6.06
N LEU A 78 11.63 -9.82 -6.04
CA LEU A 78 12.53 -9.14 -6.97
C LEU A 78 13.96 -9.66 -6.90
N LEU A 79 14.48 -9.90 -5.69
CA LEU A 79 15.84 -10.40 -5.48
C LEU A 79 15.91 -11.93 -5.52
N GLY A 80 14.77 -12.63 -5.52
CA GLY A 80 14.69 -14.09 -5.45
C GLY A 80 15.38 -14.69 -4.22
N ARG A 81 15.43 -13.94 -3.10
CA ARG A 81 15.97 -14.36 -1.80
C ARG A 81 15.45 -13.46 -0.68
N PRO A 82 15.30 -13.97 0.55
CA PRO A 82 14.96 -13.11 1.69
C PRO A 82 16.10 -12.14 2.00
N VAL A 83 15.73 -10.93 2.46
CA VAL A 83 16.67 -9.94 3.00
C VAL A 83 16.54 -9.97 4.53
N PRO A 84 17.61 -10.31 5.27
CA PRO A 84 17.57 -10.36 6.72
C PRO A 84 17.32 -8.98 7.32
N VAL A 85 16.56 -8.94 8.42
CA VAL A 85 16.30 -7.74 9.20
C VAL A 85 17.33 -7.64 10.33
N ALA A 86 17.86 -6.43 10.56
CA ALA A 86 18.75 -6.13 11.67
C ALA A 86 18.29 -4.86 12.41
N ASP A 87 18.72 -4.71 13.67
CA ASP A 87 18.41 -3.53 14.48
C ASP A 87 19.25 -2.30 14.10
N ALA A 88 20.40 -2.54 13.45
CA ALA A 88 21.35 -1.53 13.05
C ALA A 88 22.13 -1.98 11.80
N PRO A 89 22.71 -1.04 11.02
CA PRO A 89 23.59 -1.40 9.91
C PRO A 89 24.82 -2.16 10.42
N THR A 90 25.09 -3.34 9.85
CA THR A 90 26.24 -4.19 10.23
C THR A 90 27.20 -4.53 9.08
N ARG A 91 26.82 -4.17 7.85
CA ARG A 91 27.54 -4.54 6.62
C ARG A 91 27.22 -3.58 5.48
N ASP A 92 27.95 -3.69 4.38
CA ASP A 92 27.59 -3.00 3.15
C ASP A 92 26.33 -3.58 2.50
N GLY A 93 25.59 -2.72 1.81
CA GLY A 93 24.31 -3.07 1.21
C GLY A 93 23.15 -3.03 2.20
N THR A 94 23.25 -2.27 3.29
CA THR A 94 22.11 -2.09 4.19
C THR A 94 21.09 -1.13 3.58
N LEU A 95 19.82 -1.53 3.55
CA LEU A 95 18.68 -0.65 3.31
C LEU A 95 18.19 -0.12 4.66
N VAL A 96 18.34 1.18 4.90
CA VAL A 96 17.89 1.85 6.14
C VAL A 96 16.62 2.64 5.86
N VAL A 97 15.57 2.39 6.64
CA VAL A 97 14.23 2.92 6.36
C VAL A 97 13.62 3.54 7.62
N GLY A 98 13.18 4.79 7.54
CA GLY A 98 12.45 5.41 8.65
C GLY A 98 12.33 6.93 8.61
N THR A 99 12.03 7.51 9.76
CA THR A 99 11.95 8.95 9.98
C THR A 99 12.98 9.36 11.04
N PRO A 100 13.37 10.65 11.12
CA PRO A 100 14.18 11.13 12.24
C PRO A 100 13.56 10.88 13.62
N ALA A 101 12.22 10.79 13.70
CA ALA A 101 11.52 10.57 14.97
C ALA A 101 11.54 9.11 15.44
N ASN A 102 11.61 8.15 14.52
CA ASN A 102 11.51 6.72 14.84
C ASN A 102 12.79 5.93 14.58
N SER A 103 13.82 6.55 13.99
CA SER A 103 15.10 5.92 13.70
C SER A 103 16.26 6.88 14.05
N PRO A 104 17.02 6.60 15.13
CA PRO A 104 18.23 7.37 15.47
C PRO A 104 19.27 7.36 14.35
N THR A 105 19.32 6.28 13.57
CA THR A 105 20.18 6.15 12.39
C THR A 105 19.79 7.17 11.33
N ILE A 106 18.49 7.38 11.06
CA ILE A 106 18.03 8.39 10.09
C ILE A 106 18.27 9.80 10.66
N ALA A 107 18.03 10.01 11.96
CA ALA A 107 18.17 11.31 12.61
C ALA A 107 19.61 11.87 12.55
N SER A 108 20.63 11.02 12.50
CA SER A 108 22.03 11.44 12.44
C SER A 108 22.53 11.75 11.02
N LEU A 109 21.73 11.50 9.98
CA LEU A 109 22.13 11.70 8.59
C LEU A 109 21.93 13.15 8.14
N PRO A 110 22.73 13.64 7.17
CA PRO A 110 22.62 15.00 6.65
C PRO A 110 21.43 15.15 5.66
N LEU A 111 20.23 14.79 6.10
CA LEU A 111 19.01 14.78 5.27
C LEU A 111 18.07 15.96 5.54
N ALA A 112 18.38 16.82 6.51
CA ALA A 112 17.46 17.87 6.97
C ALA A 112 16.93 18.78 5.86
N ALA A 113 17.77 19.20 4.90
CA ALA A 113 17.33 20.04 3.78
C ALA A 113 16.38 19.27 2.84
N ALA A 114 16.78 18.09 2.39
CA ALA A 114 15.98 17.25 1.51
C ALA A 114 14.64 16.83 2.15
N LEU A 115 14.64 16.58 3.47
CA LEU A 115 13.42 16.29 4.21
C LEU A 115 12.51 17.52 4.28
N ARG A 116 13.03 18.74 4.47
CA ARG A 116 12.19 19.95 4.38
C ARG A 116 11.53 20.06 3.01
N ASP A 117 12.28 19.81 1.93
CA ASP A 117 11.77 19.88 0.55
C ASP A 117 10.72 18.80 0.26
N ALA A 118 10.87 17.61 0.87
CA ALA A 118 9.91 16.51 0.75
C ALA A 118 8.56 16.78 1.45
N GLY A 119 8.53 17.64 2.47
CA GLY A 119 7.29 17.94 3.20
C GLY A 119 6.66 16.74 3.92
N PRO A 120 5.37 16.79 4.28
CA PRO A 120 4.78 15.84 5.24
C PRO A 120 4.48 14.44 4.67
N GLU A 121 4.23 14.32 3.37
CA GLU A 121 3.92 13.05 2.69
C GLU A 121 5.02 12.64 1.69
N GLY A 122 6.03 13.48 1.47
CA GLY A 122 7.14 13.14 0.60
C GLY A 122 8.20 12.29 1.27
N PHE A 123 9.20 11.91 0.50
CA PHE A 123 10.32 11.08 0.92
C PHE A 123 11.61 11.45 0.20
N VAL A 124 12.69 10.92 0.74
CA VAL A 124 14.05 11.00 0.22
C VAL A 124 14.57 9.57 0.06
N ILE A 125 15.16 9.26 -1.09
CA ILE A 125 15.88 8.00 -1.32
C ILE A 125 17.31 8.33 -1.74
N ARG A 126 18.30 7.89 -0.95
CA ARG A 126 19.71 8.22 -1.20
C ARG A 126 20.64 7.06 -0.97
N ALA A 127 21.66 6.93 -1.80
CA ALA A 127 22.84 6.11 -1.50
C ALA A 127 23.88 6.95 -0.74
N LEU A 128 24.19 6.58 0.51
CA LEU A 128 25.18 7.29 1.33
C LEU A 128 25.80 6.38 2.41
N PRO A 129 26.99 6.71 2.94
CA PRO A 129 27.59 5.93 4.01
C PRO A 129 26.83 6.10 5.33
N VAL A 130 26.51 4.99 5.99
CA VAL A 130 25.85 4.96 7.30
C VAL A 130 26.69 4.08 8.23
N ARG A 131 27.23 4.66 9.30
CA ARG A 131 28.16 3.97 10.23
C ARG A 131 29.35 3.30 9.52
N GLY A 132 29.85 3.92 8.44
CA GLY A 132 30.98 3.40 7.66
C GLY A 132 30.62 2.36 6.61
N HIS A 133 29.33 2.00 6.47
CA HIS A 133 28.86 1.05 5.47
C HIS A 133 28.13 1.74 4.32
N HIS A 134 28.28 1.24 3.11
CA HIS A 134 27.49 1.67 1.96
C HIS A 134 26.03 1.27 2.15
N ALA A 135 25.13 2.25 2.18
CA ALA A 135 23.71 2.02 2.43
C ALA A 135 22.81 2.77 1.45
N ILE A 136 21.62 2.23 1.24
CA ILE A 136 20.49 2.95 0.64
C ILE A 136 19.59 3.38 1.79
N VAL A 137 19.20 4.65 1.78
CA VAL A 137 18.38 5.26 2.81
C VAL A 137 17.06 5.68 2.21
N VAL A 138 15.94 5.19 2.76
CA VAL A 138 14.58 5.68 2.50
C VAL A 138 14.12 6.45 3.74
N ALA A 139 14.05 7.77 3.62
CA ALA A 139 13.71 8.66 4.73
C ALA A 139 12.48 9.51 4.43
N ALA A 140 11.71 9.85 5.45
CA ALA A 140 10.62 10.83 5.35
C ALA A 140 10.40 11.57 6.67
N ASN A 141 9.59 12.64 6.63
CA ASN A 141 9.18 13.35 7.86
C ASN A 141 8.10 12.61 8.65
N ARG A 142 7.31 11.76 7.98
CA ARG A 142 6.22 10.98 8.58
C ARG A 142 6.22 9.57 8.00
N ASP A 143 5.68 8.64 8.77
CA ASP A 143 5.64 7.21 8.40
C ASP A 143 4.95 6.97 7.05
N ILE A 144 3.93 7.77 6.69
CA ILE A 144 3.28 7.62 5.39
C ILE A 144 4.20 7.98 4.21
N GLY A 145 5.08 8.97 4.38
CA GLY A 145 6.09 9.28 3.38
C GLY A 145 7.09 8.13 3.22
N VAL A 146 7.44 7.46 4.32
CA VAL A 146 8.29 6.25 4.29
C VAL A 146 7.63 5.17 3.44
N LEU A 147 6.34 4.89 3.64
CA LEU A 147 5.61 3.91 2.86
C LEU A 147 5.62 4.24 1.36
N TYR A 148 5.39 5.51 1.00
CA TYR A 148 5.47 5.94 -0.41
C TYR A 148 6.89 5.83 -0.98
N GLY A 149 7.92 6.11 -0.18
CA GLY A 149 9.32 5.93 -0.54
C GLY A 149 9.69 4.46 -0.75
N VAL A 150 9.13 3.56 0.06
CA VAL A 150 9.27 2.10 -0.13
C VAL A 150 8.67 1.66 -1.46
N PHE A 151 7.44 2.08 -1.76
CA PHE A 151 6.84 1.75 -3.06
C PHE A 151 7.60 2.36 -4.22
N HIS A 152 8.16 3.57 -4.08
CA HIS A 152 9.03 4.15 -5.09
C HIS A 152 10.29 3.32 -5.29
N LEU A 153 10.99 2.93 -4.22
CA LEU A 153 12.18 2.08 -4.31
C LEU A 153 11.85 0.75 -5.01
N LEU A 154 10.78 0.07 -4.59
CA LEU A 154 10.35 -1.17 -5.23
C LEU A 154 10.00 -0.96 -6.71
N ARG A 155 9.40 0.18 -7.07
CA ARG A 155 9.18 0.54 -8.47
C ARG A 155 10.49 0.66 -9.24
N LEU A 156 11.51 1.34 -8.71
CA LEU A 156 12.84 1.43 -9.35
C LEU A 156 13.40 0.04 -9.66
N LEU A 157 13.29 -0.88 -8.69
CA LEU A 157 13.72 -2.26 -8.88
C LEU A 157 12.91 -2.99 -9.97
N GLN A 158 11.58 -2.82 -9.96
CA GLN A 158 10.68 -3.42 -10.97
C GLN A 158 10.89 -2.86 -12.39
N THR A 159 11.44 -1.66 -12.52
CA THR A 159 11.69 -0.99 -13.80
C THR A 159 13.18 -1.00 -14.18
N ASP A 160 13.97 -1.87 -13.57
CA ASP A 160 15.40 -2.09 -13.89
C ASP A 160 16.29 -0.84 -13.79
N GLU A 161 15.93 0.11 -12.92
CA GLU A 161 16.69 1.35 -12.68
C GLU A 161 17.96 1.10 -11.84
N PRO A 162 19.11 1.70 -12.17
CA PRO A 162 20.32 1.58 -11.36
C PRO A 162 20.14 2.18 -9.95
N LEU A 163 20.80 1.57 -8.96
CA LEU A 163 20.86 2.10 -7.60
C LEU A 163 22.14 2.92 -7.35
N THR A 164 23.08 2.87 -8.30
CA THR A 164 24.29 3.69 -8.27
C THR A 164 23.93 5.18 -8.39
N GLY A 165 24.43 6.01 -7.45
CA GLY A 165 24.20 7.45 -7.49
C GLY A 165 22.77 7.89 -7.15
N LEU A 166 21.99 7.03 -6.50
CA LEU A 166 20.60 7.32 -6.13
C LEU A 166 20.51 8.59 -5.25
N ASP A 167 19.83 9.61 -5.74
CA ASP A 167 19.49 10.85 -5.03
C ASP A 167 18.11 11.34 -5.48
N VAL A 168 17.07 10.93 -4.76
CA VAL A 168 15.67 11.24 -5.05
C VAL A 168 15.08 12.02 -3.90
N VAL A 169 14.43 13.14 -4.20
CA VAL A 169 13.51 13.84 -3.30
C VAL A 169 12.19 13.97 -4.05
N SER A 170 11.11 13.47 -3.44
CA SER A 170 9.78 13.50 -4.07
C SER A 170 8.71 13.89 -3.06
N ALA A 171 7.78 14.73 -3.50
CA ALA A 171 6.65 15.19 -2.72
C ALA A 171 5.40 15.24 -3.60
N PRO A 172 4.22 14.86 -3.07
CA PRO A 172 2.98 15.01 -3.81
C PRO A 172 2.66 16.50 -4.04
N ARG A 173 2.21 16.84 -5.25
CA ARG A 173 1.79 18.20 -5.60
C ARG A 173 0.36 18.54 -5.16
N TYR A 174 -0.47 17.52 -4.94
CA TYR A 174 -1.87 17.66 -4.55
C TYR A 174 -2.09 17.06 -3.16
N GLY A 175 -2.78 17.80 -2.29
CA GLY A 175 -3.11 17.33 -0.94
C GLY A 175 -4.19 16.24 -0.91
N LEU A 176 -5.13 16.28 -1.87
CA LEU A 176 -6.17 15.27 -2.03
C LEU A 176 -5.95 14.49 -3.33
N ARG A 177 -5.78 13.17 -3.19
CA ARG A 177 -5.54 12.24 -4.31
C ARG A 177 -6.53 11.09 -4.11
N LEU A 178 -7.75 11.31 -4.59
CA LEU A 178 -8.92 10.51 -4.23
C LEU A 178 -9.36 9.59 -5.38
N LEU A 179 -9.79 8.38 -5.04
CA LEU A 179 -10.62 7.55 -5.92
C LEU A 179 -12.09 7.64 -5.54
N ASN A 180 -12.97 7.57 -6.54
CA ASN A 180 -14.42 7.60 -6.35
C ASN A 180 -15.00 6.29 -6.87
N HIS A 181 -15.75 5.60 -6.00
CA HIS A 181 -16.44 4.35 -6.34
C HIS A 181 -17.92 4.65 -6.54
N TRP A 182 -18.46 4.25 -7.69
CA TRP A 182 -19.89 4.39 -7.98
C TRP A 182 -20.69 3.18 -7.49
N ASP A 183 -20.39 2.78 -6.26
CA ASP A 183 -20.81 1.51 -5.69
C ASP A 183 -22.09 1.70 -4.86
N ASN A 184 -23.07 0.85 -5.13
CA ASN A 184 -24.33 0.79 -4.39
C ASN A 184 -24.20 -0.18 -3.20
N LEU A 185 -25.04 0.01 -2.19
CA LEU A 185 -24.99 -0.79 -0.96
C LEU A 185 -25.45 -2.25 -1.17
N ASP A 186 -26.11 -2.54 -2.29
CA ASP A 186 -26.51 -3.89 -2.70
C ASP A 186 -25.41 -4.68 -3.44
N GLY A 187 -24.24 -4.05 -3.63
CA GLY A 187 -23.08 -4.66 -4.29
C GLY A 187 -22.99 -4.37 -5.79
N THR A 188 -23.98 -3.72 -6.40
CA THR A 188 -23.92 -3.29 -7.81
C THR A 188 -23.06 -2.03 -7.97
N VAL A 189 -22.50 -1.82 -9.16
CA VAL A 189 -21.66 -0.64 -9.47
C VAL A 189 -22.26 0.11 -10.67
N GLU A 190 -22.63 1.37 -10.47
CA GLU A 190 -23.11 2.22 -11.55
C GLU A 190 -21.96 2.52 -12.52
N ARG A 191 -22.16 2.18 -13.80
CA ARG A 191 -21.09 2.20 -14.83
C ARG A 191 -19.89 1.31 -14.47
N GLY A 192 -20.11 0.23 -13.71
CA GLY A 192 -19.10 -0.78 -13.42
C GLY A 192 -18.97 -1.82 -14.53
N TYR A 193 -17.74 -2.04 -15.00
CA TYR A 193 -17.41 -3.03 -16.03
C TYR A 193 -16.44 -4.11 -15.53
N ALA A 194 -16.13 -4.12 -14.24
CA ALA A 194 -15.12 -4.97 -13.60
C ALA A 194 -15.71 -5.90 -12.52
N GLY A 195 -17.02 -6.16 -12.59
CA GLY A 195 -17.73 -7.00 -11.62
C GLY A 195 -18.44 -6.20 -10.52
N ALA A 196 -18.74 -6.88 -9.42
CA ALA A 196 -19.43 -6.31 -8.26
C ALA A 196 -18.51 -5.40 -7.42
N SER A 197 -19.14 -4.56 -6.58
CA SER A 197 -18.48 -3.74 -5.58
C SER A 197 -17.51 -4.56 -4.75
N LEU A 198 -16.34 -4.01 -4.47
CA LEU A 198 -15.37 -4.64 -3.55
C LEU A 198 -15.96 -4.76 -2.14
N TRP A 199 -16.79 -3.79 -1.72
CA TRP A 199 -17.31 -3.70 -0.36
C TRP A 199 -18.40 -4.74 -0.10
N GLU A 200 -18.05 -5.81 0.60
CA GLU A 200 -18.97 -6.88 1.01
C GLU A 200 -19.84 -6.45 2.21
N TRP A 201 -20.72 -5.46 2.01
CA TRP A 201 -21.52 -4.85 3.09
C TRP A 201 -22.27 -5.84 3.97
N ALA A 202 -22.78 -6.94 3.40
CA ALA A 202 -23.50 -7.97 4.15
C ALA A 202 -22.62 -8.70 5.19
N ARG A 203 -21.31 -8.80 4.93
CA ARG A 203 -20.35 -9.53 5.78
C ARG A 203 -19.64 -8.64 6.80
N LEU A 204 -19.63 -7.33 6.55
CA LEU A 204 -19.01 -6.36 7.44
C LEU A 204 -19.84 -6.13 8.71
N PRO A 205 -19.22 -5.84 9.87
CA PRO A 205 -17.78 -5.80 10.13
C PRO A 205 -17.16 -7.18 10.44
N ASP A 206 -17.97 -8.23 10.55
CA ASP A 206 -17.58 -9.52 11.14
C ASP A 206 -16.57 -10.30 10.29
N SER A 207 -16.59 -10.09 8.97
CA SER A 207 -15.63 -10.68 8.04
C SER A 207 -15.02 -9.61 7.15
N ILE A 208 -13.69 -9.53 7.18
CA ILE A 208 -12.88 -8.58 6.41
C ILE A 208 -12.21 -9.34 5.26
N SER A 209 -12.52 -8.98 4.03
CA SER A 209 -11.87 -9.56 2.86
C SER A 209 -10.39 -9.18 2.80
N PRO A 210 -9.46 -10.13 2.54
CA PRO A 210 -8.05 -9.82 2.28
C PRO A 210 -7.86 -8.81 1.15
N ARG A 211 -8.79 -8.78 0.17
CA ARG A 211 -8.78 -7.83 -0.95
C ARG A 211 -8.82 -6.37 -0.51
N TYR A 212 -9.29 -6.05 0.69
CA TYR A 212 -9.25 -4.67 1.20
C TYR A 212 -7.82 -4.22 1.48
N ARG A 213 -6.97 -5.13 2.00
CA ARG A 213 -5.55 -4.84 2.19
C ARG A 213 -4.88 -4.65 0.83
N ASP A 214 -5.15 -5.53 -0.13
CA ASP A 214 -4.54 -5.44 -1.47
C ASP A 214 -5.01 -4.20 -2.24
N TYR A 215 -6.28 -3.82 -2.13
CA TYR A 215 -6.79 -2.54 -2.61
C TYR A 215 -6.01 -1.36 -2.00
N ALA A 216 -5.79 -1.38 -0.68
CA ALA A 216 -5.05 -0.32 0.00
C ALA A 216 -3.57 -0.27 -0.43
N ARG A 217 -2.93 -1.43 -0.60
CA ARG A 217 -1.56 -1.57 -1.13
C ARG A 217 -1.42 -0.96 -2.52
N ALA A 218 -2.28 -1.39 -3.46
CA ALA A 218 -2.26 -0.89 -4.83
C ALA A 218 -2.41 0.64 -4.88
N ASN A 219 -3.36 1.19 -4.14
CA ASN A 219 -3.59 2.63 -4.08
C ASN A 219 -2.43 3.41 -3.43
N ALA A 220 -1.90 2.93 -2.30
CA ALA A 220 -0.77 3.56 -1.64
C ALA A 220 0.49 3.55 -2.52
N SER A 221 0.67 2.52 -3.35
CA SER A 221 1.84 2.43 -4.24
C SER A 221 1.95 3.55 -5.28
N ILE A 222 0.81 4.16 -5.62
CA ILE A 222 0.72 5.32 -6.51
C ILE A 222 0.35 6.61 -5.75
N GLY A 223 0.41 6.56 -4.41
CA GLY A 223 0.22 7.72 -3.54
C GLY A 223 -1.23 8.16 -3.33
N ILE A 224 -2.24 7.41 -3.76
CA ILE A 224 -3.65 7.72 -3.46
C ILE A 224 -3.83 7.73 -1.94
N ASN A 225 -4.44 8.79 -1.41
CA ASN A 225 -4.60 9.01 0.05
C ASN A 225 -6.05 9.13 0.50
N GLY A 226 -7.00 8.84 -0.38
CA GLY A 226 -8.38 8.68 0.02
C GLY A 226 -9.26 7.98 -0.99
N THR A 227 -10.40 7.50 -0.51
CA THR A 227 -11.38 6.80 -1.33
C THR A 227 -12.80 7.13 -0.87
N VAL A 228 -13.67 7.39 -1.83
CA VAL A 228 -15.12 7.53 -1.62
C VAL A 228 -15.74 6.17 -1.85
N LEU A 229 -16.30 5.56 -0.81
CA LEU A 229 -16.78 4.17 -0.87
C LEU A 229 -18.13 3.99 -1.55
N THR A 230 -18.88 5.07 -1.73
CA THR A 230 -20.26 4.99 -2.18
C THR A 230 -20.52 5.84 -3.39
N ASN A 231 -21.48 5.39 -4.18
CA ASN A 231 -22.00 6.11 -5.33
C ASN A 231 -22.36 7.56 -5.00
N VAL A 232 -22.18 8.47 -5.95
CA VAL A 232 -22.65 9.85 -5.85
C VAL A 232 -24.18 9.94 -5.74
N ASN A 233 -24.90 8.91 -6.18
CA ASN A 233 -26.34 8.72 -5.99
C ASN A 233 -26.69 7.88 -4.74
N ALA A 234 -25.75 7.71 -3.79
CA ALA A 234 -25.84 6.76 -2.68
C ALA A 234 -27.13 6.84 -1.87
N ASN A 235 -27.47 5.71 -1.24
CA ASN A 235 -28.54 5.60 -0.26
C ASN A 235 -28.12 6.22 1.09
N SER A 236 -29.00 6.98 1.74
CA SER A 236 -28.74 7.61 3.04
C SER A 236 -28.47 6.60 4.17
N ALA A 237 -28.85 5.33 3.97
CA ALA A 237 -28.56 4.23 4.89
C ALA A 237 -27.07 4.14 5.27
N VAL A 238 -26.13 4.54 4.38
CA VAL A 238 -24.69 4.54 4.68
C VAL A 238 -24.33 5.42 5.89
N LEU A 239 -25.16 6.42 6.20
CA LEU A 239 -24.97 7.36 7.31
C LEU A 239 -25.63 6.89 8.62
N THR A 240 -26.23 5.69 8.65
CA THR A 240 -26.85 5.13 9.85
C THR A 240 -25.80 4.44 10.74
N PRO A 241 -26.03 4.32 12.06
CA PRO A 241 -25.10 3.64 12.97
C PRO A 241 -24.69 2.24 12.48
N ALA A 242 -25.65 1.47 11.96
CA ALA A 242 -25.44 0.11 11.47
C ALA A 242 -24.44 0.05 10.31
N TYR A 243 -24.44 1.03 9.41
CA TYR A 243 -23.46 1.12 8.33
C TYR A 243 -22.15 1.78 8.75
N LEU A 244 -22.18 2.76 9.65
CA LEU A 244 -20.96 3.42 10.12
C LEU A 244 -19.98 2.45 10.78
N VAL A 245 -20.48 1.42 11.48
CA VAL A 245 -19.62 0.33 12.00
C VAL A 245 -18.92 -0.44 10.86
N LYS A 246 -19.62 -0.70 9.75
CA LYS A 246 -19.06 -1.38 8.56
C LYS A 246 -18.02 -0.51 7.88
N VAL A 247 -18.31 0.77 7.70
CA VAL A 247 -17.38 1.77 7.12
C VAL A 247 -16.13 1.90 8.00
N ALA A 248 -16.29 1.91 9.33
CA ALA A 248 -15.17 1.97 10.26
C ALA A 248 -14.26 0.73 10.17
N ALA A 249 -14.82 -0.45 9.90
CA ALA A 249 -14.06 -1.67 9.66
C ALA A 249 -13.15 -1.52 8.41
N ILE A 250 -13.69 -1.01 7.30
CA ILE A 250 -12.92 -0.71 6.08
C ILE A 250 -11.84 0.35 6.37
N ALA A 251 -12.22 1.46 7.01
CA ALA A 251 -11.30 2.55 7.34
C ALA A 251 -10.11 2.10 8.21
N ARG A 252 -10.33 1.11 9.09
CA ARG A 252 -9.26 0.51 9.92
C ARG A 252 -8.22 -0.22 9.07
N VAL A 253 -8.64 -0.95 8.04
CA VAL A 253 -7.74 -1.65 7.10
C VAL A 253 -6.93 -0.65 6.27
N PHE A 254 -7.55 0.48 5.89
CA PHE A 254 -6.95 1.48 5.02
C PHE A 254 -6.00 2.44 5.73
N ARG A 255 -6.20 2.64 7.05
CA ARG A 255 -5.45 3.62 7.84
C ARG A 255 -3.93 3.42 7.81
N PRO A 256 -3.37 2.20 7.95
CA PRO A 256 -1.92 1.98 7.84
C PRO A 256 -1.33 2.39 6.50
N TYR A 257 -2.14 2.39 5.43
CA TYR A 257 -1.75 2.79 4.08
C TYR A 257 -1.98 4.28 3.79
N GLY A 258 -2.36 5.07 4.80
CA GLY A 258 -2.61 6.51 4.68
C GLY A 258 -3.88 6.88 3.90
N ILE A 259 -4.77 5.91 3.65
CA ILE A 259 -5.99 6.14 2.87
C ILE A 259 -7.14 6.52 3.81
N LYS A 260 -7.64 7.75 3.69
CA LYS A 260 -8.83 8.20 4.39
C LYS A 260 -10.09 7.76 3.65
N VAL A 261 -11.12 7.38 4.40
CA VAL A 261 -12.43 7.07 3.85
C VAL A 261 -13.29 8.33 3.76
N TYR A 262 -13.96 8.50 2.64
CA TYR A 262 -14.96 9.52 2.34
C TYR A 262 -16.28 8.82 2.03
N LEU A 263 -17.38 9.52 2.25
CA LEU A 263 -18.73 9.04 1.92
C LEU A 263 -19.47 10.07 1.07
N THR A 264 -20.44 9.63 0.29
CA THR A 264 -21.39 10.56 -0.33
C THR A 264 -22.37 11.08 0.72
N ALA A 265 -22.48 12.40 0.87
CA ALA A 265 -23.52 13.01 1.69
C ALA A 265 -24.80 13.17 0.87
N ARG A 266 -25.77 12.30 1.12
CA ARG A 266 -27.10 12.42 0.54
C ARG A 266 -27.80 13.65 1.11
N PHE A 267 -28.04 14.65 0.26
CA PHE A 267 -28.60 15.93 0.69
C PHE A 267 -29.93 15.80 1.45
N ARG A 268 -30.78 14.83 1.06
CA ARG A 268 -32.07 14.54 1.69
C ARG A 268 -32.01 13.66 2.94
N ALA A 269 -30.82 13.26 3.41
CA ALA A 269 -30.66 12.41 4.59
C ALA A 269 -31.35 12.96 5.87
N PRO A 270 -31.39 14.29 6.14
CA PRO A 270 -32.15 14.82 7.28
C PRO A 270 -33.63 14.44 7.26
N ILE A 271 -34.23 14.32 6.08
CA ILE A 271 -35.61 13.86 5.92
C ILE A 271 -35.66 12.33 6.04
N GLU A 272 -34.87 11.63 5.21
CA GLU A 272 -34.98 10.17 5.02
C GLU A 272 -34.64 9.36 6.28
N ILE A 273 -33.63 9.80 7.03
CA ILE A 273 -33.13 9.08 8.23
C ILE A 273 -33.07 9.98 9.48
N GLY A 274 -33.31 11.27 9.32
CA GLY A 274 -33.35 12.23 10.44
C GLY A 274 -34.76 12.60 10.92
N GLY A 275 -35.81 12.28 10.15
CA GLY A 275 -37.20 12.58 10.50
C GLY A 275 -37.55 14.07 10.41
N LEU A 276 -36.70 14.92 9.81
CA LEU A 276 -37.01 16.33 9.60
C LEU A 276 -37.98 16.50 8.43
N PRO A 277 -38.86 17.53 8.46
CA PRO A 277 -39.78 17.80 7.36
C PRO A 277 -39.09 18.45 6.14
N THR A 278 -37.82 18.84 6.26
CA THR A 278 -37.06 19.56 5.23
C THR A 278 -35.59 19.16 5.26
N ALA A 279 -34.91 19.43 4.13
CA ALA A 279 -33.47 19.35 3.97
C ALA A 279 -32.88 20.71 3.54
N ASP A 280 -33.61 21.81 3.76
CA ASP A 280 -33.14 23.17 3.50
C ASP A 280 -31.89 23.47 4.35
N PRO A 281 -30.73 23.78 3.75
CA PRO A 281 -29.49 24.04 4.48
C PRO A 281 -29.55 25.32 5.33
N LEU A 282 -30.55 26.19 5.13
CA LEU A 282 -30.77 27.38 5.94
C LEU A 282 -31.60 27.08 7.21
N ASP A 283 -32.33 25.95 7.26
CA ASP A 283 -33.07 25.55 8.45
C ASP A 283 -32.09 25.15 9.57
N ALA A 284 -32.24 25.78 10.74
CA ALA A 284 -31.36 25.57 11.89
C ALA A 284 -31.35 24.10 12.36
N ARG A 285 -32.46 23.37 12.20
CA ARG A 285 -32.57 21.95 12.57
C ARG A 285 -31.77 21.07 11.61
N VAL A 286 -31.76 21.40 10.31
CA VAL A 286 -30.98 20.68 9.30
C VAL A 286 -29.48 20.88 9.56
N ARG A 287 -29.05 22.11 9.87
CA ARG A 287 -27.66 22.40 10.27
C ARG A 287 -27.26 21.62 11.52
N ALA A 288 -28.10 21.61 12.55
CA ALA A 288 -27.86 20.86 13.78
C ALA A 288 -27.78 19.35 13.52
N TRP A 289 -28.65 18.81 12.66
CA TRP A 289 -28.64 17.40 12.30
C TRP A 289 -27.32 16.99 11.63
N TRP A 290 -26.84 17.77 10.66
CA TRP A 290 -25.55 17.49 10.00
C TRP A 290 -24.36 17.63 10.95
N ALA A 291 -24.39 18.58 11.90
CA ALA A 291 -23.35 18.68 12.93
C ALA A 291 -23.29 17.41 13.79
N VAL A 292 -24.44 16.97 14.32
CA VAL A 292 -24.54 15.73 15.12
C VAL A 292 -24.13 14.50 14.30
N LYS A 293 -24.53 14.44 13.02
CA LYS A 293 -24.18 13.34 12.13
C LYS A 293 -22.67 13.30 11.83
N ALA A 294 -22.06 14.45 11.60
CA ALA A 294 -20.61 14.55 11.42
C ALA A 294 -19.89 14.08 12.70
N ASP A 295 -20.33 14.52 13.88
CA ASP A 295 -19.75 14.09 15.16
C ASP A 295 -19.86 12.57 15.36
N GLU A 296 -20.97 11.96 14.97
CA GLU A 296 -21.15 10.51 15.01
C GLU A 296 -20.17 9.79 14.08
N ILE A 297 -19.99 10.30 12.86
CA ILE A 297 -19.06 9.74 11.88
C ILE A 297 -17.61 9.86 12.37
N TYR A 298 -17.21 11.03 12.89
CA TYR A 298 -15.86 11.22 13.44
C TYR A 298 -15.62 10.38 14.70
N ARG A 299 -16.64 10.13 15.52
CA ARG A 299 -16.53 9.16 16.64
C ARG A 299 -16.27 7.73 16.15
N ALA A 300 -16.98 7.29 15.11
CA ALA A 300 -16.78 5.96 14.53
C ALA A 300 -15.47 5.85 13.72
N ILE A 301 -15.07 6.94 13.06
CA ILE A 301 -13.96 7.01 12.11
C ILE A 301 -13.16 8.31 12.40
N PRO A 302 -12.24 8.29 13.37
CA PRO A 302 -11.54 9.51 13.82
C PRO A 302 -10.78 10.27 12.73
N ASN A 303 -10.33 9.55 11.70
CA ASN A 303 -9.62 10.11 10.54
C ASN A 303 -10.49 10.20 9.28
N PHE A 304 -11.81 10.32 9.41
CA PHE A 304 -12.74 10.48 8.30
C PHE A 304 -12.32 11.66 7.39
N GLY A 305 -12.34 11.41 6.09
CA GLY A 305 -11.86 12.36 5.09
C GLY A 305 -12.84 13.51 4.83
N GLY A 306 -14.14 13.22 4.86
CA GLY A 306 -15.20 14.17 4.55
C GLY A 306 -16.20 13.61 3.55
N PHE A 307 -16.98 14.52 2.95
CA PHE A 307 -18.06 14.15 2.05
C PHE A 307 -17.78 14.51 0.59
N VAL A 308 -18.33 13.70 -0.31
CA VAL A 308 -18.61 14.08 -1.70
C VAL A 308 -20.10 14.35 -1.84
N VAL A 309 -20.49 15.35 -2.62
CA VAL A 309 -21.88 15.76 -2.78
C VAL A 309 -22.20 15.89 -4.26
N LYS A 310 -23.18 15.10 -4.73
CA LYS A 310 -23.92 15.37 -5.97
C LYS A 310 -25.32 15.83 -5.57
N ALA A 311 -25.70 17.03 -6.02
CA ALA A 311 -27.01 17.62 -5.74
C ALA A 311 -27.49 18.38 -6.98
N ASN A 312 -28.80 18.37 -7.22
CA ASN A 312 -29.46 19.03 -8.35
C ASN A 312 -28.86 18.66 -9.73
N SER A 313 -28.64 17.35 -9.95
CA SER A 313 -28.06 16.79 -11.18
C SER A 313 -28.69 15.45 -11.54
#